data_AF-A0A8T4TSG2-F1
#
_entry.id   AF-A0A8T4TSG2-F1
#
_cell.length_a   1.000
_cell.length_b   1.000
_cell.length_c   1.000
_cell.angle_alpha   90.00
_cell.angle_beta   90.00
_cell.angle_gamma   90.00
#
_symmetry.space_group_name_H-M   'P 1'
#
loop_
_entity.id
_entity.type
_entity.pdbx_description
1 polymer ?
#
loop_
_entity_poly.entity_id
_entity_poly.type
_entity_poly.pdbx_seq_one_letter_code
_entity_poly.pdbx_strand_id
1 'polypeptide(L)'
;MAVRQLKQSLQRLQETLIRRSYYADKDAKGFRTKNYSAQIASTLKSLEDQLWTSVGEIDTKERRLELFVLYDSLKKTQDVRSMLLILSRMDELLREIKDKDDLKFNVSRIPEEVKEEVMVDLDELRKCYDTKCYRSCIIICGRLLEVALHRKYYETTGIDILEKHPDVGLGNLIAKLVEKEVHLGPGLTQQIHFINNVRISSVHKKKQVFLPSKAQANATILFTLDTLEKLF
;
A
#
# COMPACT_ATOMS: atom_id res chain seq x y z
N MET A 1 7.33 0.59 2.65
CA MET A 1 7.55 2.01 2.28
C MET A 1 8.99 2.47 2.54
N ALA A 2 9.60 2.07 3.67
CA ALA A 2 10.94 2.55 4.04
C ALA A 2 12.04 2.09 3.05
N VAL A 3 11.98 0.86 2.55
CA VAL A 3 12.94 0.36 1.53
C VAL A 3 12.85 1.15 0.22
N ARG A 4 11.64 1.55 -0.18
CA ARG A 4 11.44 2.38 -1.38
C ARG A 4 12.08 3.76 -1.23
N GLN A 5 11.92 4.39 -0.07
CA GLN A 5 12.56 5.67 0.24
C GLN A 5 14.09 5.53 0.28
N LEU A 6 14.60 4.42 0.84
CA LEU A 6 16.04 4.11 0.84
C LEU A 6 16.59 3.99 -0.58
N LYS A 7 15.91 3.24 -1.47
CA LYS A 7 16.27 3.14 -2.91
C LYS A 7 16.31 4.52 -3.58
N GLN A 8 15.32 5.39 -3.30
CA GLN A 8 15.29 6.75 -3.85
C GLN A 8 16.45 7.62 -3.35
N SER A 9 16.86 7.49 -2.08
CA SER A 9 18.01 8.23 -1.55
C SER A 9 19.34 7.74 -2.10
N LEU A 10 19.49 6.41 -2.31
CA LEU A 10 20.64 5.85 -3.02
C LEU A 10 20.78 6.44 -4.42
N GLN A 11 19.69 6.46 -5.19
CA GLN A 11 19.68 7.03 -6.53
C GLN A 11 20.06 8.52 -6.53
N ARG A 12 19.45 9.32 -5.63
CA ARG A 12 19.77 10.75 -5.49
C ARG A 12 21.25 10.98 -5.16
N LEU A 13 21.83 10.14 -4.31
CA LEU A 13 23.24 10.22 -3.95
C LEU A 13 24.15 9.87 -5.14
N GLN A 14 23.83 8.80 -5.88
CA GLN A 14 24.54 8.43 -7.11
C GLN A 14 24.52 9.57 -8.13
N GLU A 15 23.36 10.15 -8.42
CA GLU A 15 23.23 11.29 -9.35
C GLU A 15 24.05 12.50 -8.91
N THR A 16 24.05 12.80 -7.60
CA THR A 16 24.82 13.92 -7.03
C THR A 16 26.32 13.69 -7.16
N LEU A 17 26.79 12.46 -6.91
CA LEU A 17 28.20 12.08 -7.06
C LEU A 17 28.65 12.14 -8.53
N ILE A 18 27.83 11.67 -9.47
CA ILE A 18 28.10 11.76 -10.91
C ILE A 18 28.22 13.23 -11.34
N ARG A 19 27.29 14.09 -10.91
CA ARG A 19 27.34 15.53 -11.21
C ARG A 19 28.59 16.18 -10.61
N ARG A 20 28.94 15.86 -9.35
CA ARG A 20 30.15 16.36 -8.70
C ARG A 20 31.40 15.99 -9.49
N SER A 21 31.52 14.73 -9.92
CA SER A 21 32.63 14.25 -10.74
C SER A 21 32.72 15.00 -12.07
N TYR A 22 31.60 15.15 -12.78
CA TYR A 22 31.56 15.85 -14.06
C TYR A 22 31.99 17.33 -13.99
N TYR A 23 31.68 18.01 -12.88
CA TYR A 23 31.99 19.43 -12.70
C TYR A 23 33.30 19.69 -11.97
N ALA A 24 34.04 18.66 -11.53
CA ALA A 24 35.27 18.83 -10.75
C ALA A 24 36.29 19.74 -11.46
N ASP A 25 36.50 19.55 -12.76
CA ASP A 25 37.46 20.32 -13.55
C ASP A 25 36.85 21.57 -14.23
N LYS A 26 35.53 21.74 -14.13
CA LYS A 26 34.77 22.79 -14.84
C LYS A 26 34.34 23.94 -13.93
N ASP A 27 34.50 23.79 -12.62
CA ASP A 27 34.02 24.73 -11.62
C ASP A 27 35.14 25.68 -11.17
N ALA A 28 35.54 26.60 -12.05
CA ALA A 28 36.66 27.52 -11.83
C ALA A 28 36.58 28.33 -10.52
N LYS A 29 35.38 28.55 -9.98
CA LYS A 29 35.15 29.26 -8.72
C LYS A 29 34.83 28.35 -7.53
N GLY A 30 34.74 27.03 -7.73
CA GLY A 30 34.47 26.05 -6.69
C GLY A 30 33.07 26.14 -6.05
N PHE A 31 32.13 26.88 -6.62
CA PHE A 31 30.79 27.06 -6.03
C PHE A 31 29.92 25.81 -6.22
N ARG A 32 29.99 25.16 -7.38
CA ARG A 32 29.19 23.95 -7.67
C ARG A 32 29.67 22.77 -6.85
N THR A 33 30.97 22.58 -6.77
CA THR A 33 31.62 21.51 -5.98
C THR A 33 31.33 21.64 -4.48
N LYS A 34 31.31 22.85 -3.93
CA LYS A 34 30.84 23.12 -2.55
C LYS A 34 29.37 22.77 -2.37
N ASN A 35 28.49 23.20 -3.28
CA ASN A 35 27.07 22.88 -3.22
C ASN A 35 26.81 21.37 -3.29
N TYR A 36 27.49 20.64 -4.17
CA TYR A 36 27.36 19.19 -4.24
C TYR A 36 27.88 18.49 -2.97
N SER A 37 28.96 18.99 -2.37
CA SER A 37 29.45 18.46 -1.09
C SER A 37 28.41 18.61 0.02
N ALA A 38 27.72 19.76 0.10
CA ALA A 38 26.63 19.96 1.05
C ALA A 38 25.43 19.03 0.78
N GLN A 39 25.05 18.86 -0.49
CA GLN A 39 23.98 17.93 -0.90
C GLN A 39 24.32 16.46 -0.58
N ILE A 40 25.58 16.05 -0.80
CA ILE A 40 26.08 14.71 -0.44
C ILE A 40 25.95 14.50 1.07
N ALA A 41 26.43 15.44 1.89
CA ALA A 41 26.33 15.34 3.35
C ALA A 41 24.87 15.24 3.83
N SER A 42 23.98 16.06 3.27
CA SER A 42 22.55 16.00 3.58
C SER A 42 21.91 14.68 3.15
N THR A 43 22.27 14.17 1.97
CA THR A 43 21.71 12.91 1.45
C THR A 43 22.23 11.71 2.23
N LEU A 44 23.50 11.70 2.64
CA LEU A 44 24.05 10.67 3.53
C LEU A 44 23.31 10.60 4.86
N LYS A 45 23.02 11.76 5.47
CA LYS A 45 22.21 11.80 6.70
C LYS A 45 20.81 11.23 6.48
N SER A 46 20.13 11.64 5.41
CA SER A 46 18.81 11.08 5.05
C SER A 46 18.86 9.58 4.79
N LEU A 47 19.96 9.08 4.24
CA LEU A 47 20.16 7.67 3.94
C LEU A 47 20.37 6.85 5.21
N GLU A 48 21.05 7.42 6.23
CA GLU A 48 21.17 6.82 7.57
C GLU A 48 19.80 6.60 8.22
N ASP A 49 18.98 7.65 8.28
CA ASP A 49 17.66 7.62 8.90
C ASP A 49 16.75 6.59 8.20
N GLN A 50 16.82 6.53 6.87
CA GLN A 50 16.07 5.57 6.07
C GLN A 50 16.58 4.14 6.21
N LEU A 51 17.89 3.95 6.35
CA LEU A 51 18.47 2.64 6.60
C LEU A 51 17.94 2.08 7.92
N TRP A 52 17.96 2.87 8.99
CA TRP A 52 17.44 2.49 10.30
C TRP A 52 15.95 2.16 10.28
N THR A 53 15.13 2.96 9.60
CA THR A 53 13.69 2.71 9.48
C THR A 53 13.36 1.51 8.60
N SER A 54 14.21 1.17 7.63
CA SER A 54 14.04 0.03 6.72
C SER A 54 14.40 -1.33 7.32
N VAL A 55 15.03 -1.38 8.51
CA VAL A 55 15.48 -2.62 9.17
C VAL A 55 14.37 -3.67 9.30
N GLY A 56 13.13 -3.26 9.56
CA GLY A 56 11.99 -4.17 9.67
C GLY A 56 11.41 -4.67 8.34
N GLU A 57 11.82 -4.07 7.23
CA GLU A 57 11.39 -4.44 5.86
C GLU A 57 12.40 -5.33 5.14
N ILE A 58 13.67 -5.34 5.55
CA ILE A 58 14.73 -6.19 4.99
C ILE A 58 14.60 -7.62 5.54
N ASP A 59 14.56 -8.61 4.66
CA ASP A 59 14.22 -10.01 4.92
C ASP A 59 15.21 -10.76 5.84
N THR A 60 16.52 -10.64 5.61
CA THR A 60 17.54 -11.39 6.36
C THR A 60 18.38 -10.51 7.27
N LYS A 61 18.89 -11.07 8.38
CA LYS A 61 19.78 -10.35 9.31
C LYS A 61 21.11 -10.04 8.63
N GLU A 62 21.58 -10.96 7.81
CA GLU A 62 22.83 -10.90 7.06
C GLU A 62 22.80 -9.73 6.08
N ARG A 63 21.72 -9.59 5.30
CA ARG A 63 21.55 -8.47 4.35
C ARG A 63 21.46 -7.13 5.07
N ARG A 64 20.79 -7.06 6.23
CA ARG A 64 20.75 -5.84 7.06
C ARG A 64 22.17 -5.45 7.49
N LEU A 65 22.94 -6.40 8.02
CA LEU A 65 24.30 -6.17 8.47
C LEU A 65 25.20 -5.72 7.31
N GLU A 66 25.10 -6.37 6.15
CA GLU A 66 25.87 -6.00 4.94
C GLU A 66 25.56 -4.55 4.51
N LEU A 67 24.28 -4.14 4.51
CA LEU A 67 23.90 -2.76 4.20
C LEU A 67 24.47 -1.74 5.21
N PHE A 68 24.51 -2.05 6.51
CA PHE A 68 25.13 -1.18 7.51
C PHE A 68 26.65 -1.08 7.34
N VAL A 69 27.32 -2.19 7.01
CA VAL A 69 28.76 -2.22 6.73
C VAL A 69 29.10 -1.39 5.48
N LEU A 70 28.29 -1.52 4.42
CA LEU A 70 28.44 -0.72 3.21
C LEU A 70 28.19 0.76 3.49
N TYR A 71 27.19 1.10 4.31
CA TYR A 71 26.93 2.48 4.70
C TYR A 71 28.08 3.09 5.53
N ASP A 72 28.61 2.37 6.50
CA ASP A 72 29.78 2.82 7.28
C ASP A 72 31.01 3.02 6.37
N SER A 73 31.23 2.10 5.43
CA SER A 73 32.28 2.23 4.41
C SER A 73 32.06 3.46 3.53
N LEU A 74 30.82 3.74 3.13
CA LEU A 74 30.45 4.89 2.34
C LEU A 74 30.76 6.22 3.06
N LYS A 75 30.48 6.32 4.37
CA LYS A 75 30.79 7.52 5.17
C LYS A 75 32.28 7.82 5.26
N LYS A 76 33.09 6.76 5.30
CA LYS A 76 34.56 6.87 5.43
C LYS A 76 35.25 7.13 4.09
N THR A 77 34.59 6.81 2.98
CA THR A 77 35.15 6.92 1.63
C THR A 77 35.08 8.37 1.14
N GLN A 78 36.22 8.93 0.72
CA GLN A 78 36.27 10.27 0.11
C GLN A 78 36.30 10.24 -1.43
N ASP A 79 36.76 9.13 -2.01
CA ASP A 79 36.85 8.95 -3.46
C ASP A 79 35.47 8.68 -4.08
N VAL A 80 35.11 9.46 -5.10
CA VAL A 80 33.79 9.38 -5.74
C VAL A 80 33.58 8.03 -6.45
N ARG A 81 34.63 7.47 -7.05
CA ARG A 81 34.51 6.19 -7.79
C ARG A 81 34.24 5.03 -6.83
N SER A 82 34.96 4.98 -5.71
CA SER A 82 34.71 4.02 -4.63
C SER A 82 33.33 4.19 -4.01
N MET A 83 32.87 5.43 -3.78
CA MET A 83 31.50 5.67 -3.30
C MET A 83 30.45 5.11 -4.28
N LEU A 84 30.61 5.35 -5.58
CA LEU A 84 29.69 4.81 -6.60
C LEU A 84 29.67 3.27 -6.63
N LEU A 85 30.82 2.62 -6.44
CA LEU A 85 30.89 1.16 -6.35
C LEU A 85 30.12 0.62 -5.13
N ILE A 86 30.29 1.25 -3.97
CA ILE A 86 29.56 0.90 -2.75
C ILE A 86 28.05 1.07 -2.97
N LEU A 87 27.63 2.18 -3.58
CA LEU A 87 26.22 2.44 -3.88
C LEU A 87 25.63 1.43 -4.86
N SER A 88 26.39 0.99 -5.87
CA SER A 88 25.97 -0.07 -6.78
C SER A 88 25.72 -1.38 -6.03
N ARG A 89 26.62 -1.72 -5.10
CA ARG A 89 26.46 -2.93 -4.27
C ARG A 89 25.24 -2.83 -3.35
N MET A 90 24.99 -1.67 -2.76
CA MET A 90 23.78 -1.43 -1.97
C MET A 90 22.51 -1.58 -2.82
N ASP A 91 22.51 -1.07 -4.06
CA ASP A 91 21.39 -1.23 -5.00
C ASP A 91 21.12 -2.71 -5.33
N GLU A 92 22.17 -3.50 -5.59
CA GLU A 92 22.05 -4.95 -5.81
C GLU A 92 21.36 -5.66 -4.65
N LEU A 93 21.78 -5.38 -3.41
CA LEU A 93 21.17 -5.97 -2.22
C LEU A 93 19.71 -5.58 -2.03
N LEU A 94 19.34 -4.36 -2.40
CA LEU A 94 17.96 -3.87 -2.30
C LEU A 94 17.07 -4.29 -3.46
N ARG A 95 17.65 -4.64 -4.62
CA ARG A 95 16.89 -5.08 -5.80
C ARG A 95 16.15 -6.39 -5.55
N GLU A 96 16.75 -7.29 -4.80
CA GLU A 96 16.16 -8.59 -4.44
C GLU A 96 15.11 -8.49 -3.34
N ILE A 97 15.06 -7.36 -2.62
CA ILE A 97 13.98 -7.08 -1.70
C ILE A 97 12.77 -6.74 -2.56
N LYS A 98 11.90 -7.76 -2.73
CA LYS A 98 10.54 -7.55 -3.25
C LYS A 98 9.95 -6.40 -2.44
N ASP A 99 9.65 -5.29 -3.11
CA ASP A 99 8.79 -4.29 -2.52
C ASP A 99 7.58 -5.09 -2.02
N LYS A 100 7.32 -5.04 -0.70
CA LYS A 100 6.11 -5.68 -0.16
C LYS A 100 5.00 -5.17 -1.07
N ASP A 101 4.33 -6.07 -1.79
CA ASP A 101 3.25 -5.70 -2.71
C ASP A 101 2.29 -4.83 -1.92
N ASP A 102 2.41 -3.52 -2.10
CA ASP A 102 1.54 -2.56 -1.47
C ASP A 102 0.21 -2.77 -2.18
N LEU A 103 -0.76 -3.31 -1.44
CA LEU A 103 -2.14 -3.40 -1.88
C LEU A 103 -2.51 -2.06 -2.51
N LYS A 104 -2.91 -2.09 -3.78
CA LYS A 104 -3.39 -0.90 -4.48
C LYS A 104 -4.85 -0.70 -4.09
N PHE A 105 -5.12 0.21 -3.17
CA PHE A 105 -6.47 0.58 -2.73
C PHE A 105 -7.14 1.56 -3.71
N ASN A 106 -7.17 1.20 -5.00
CA ASN A 106 -7.73 2.05 -6.05
C ASN A 106 -8.88 1.31 -6.72
N VAL A 107 -9.99 2.02 -6.95
CA VAL A 107 -11.13 1.54 -7.73
C VAL A 107 -11.52 2.63 -8.73
N SER A 108 -11.65 2.28 -10.00
CA SER A 108 -11.82 3.22 -11.11
C SER A 108 -13.27 3.45 -11.53
N ARG A 109 -14.15 2.46 -11.30
CA ARG A 109 -15.53 2.45 -11.82
C ARG A 109 -16.63 2.80 -10.79
N ILE A 110 -16.31 3.55 -9.74
CA ILE A 110 -17.31 3.91 -8.73
C ILE A 110 -18.17 5.08 -9.21
N PRO A 111 -19.52 5.00 -9.10
CA PRO A 111 -20.41 6.13 -9.39
C PRO A 111 -20.11 7.35 -8.54
N GLU A 112 -20.21 8.55 -9.11
CA GLU A 112 -19.85 9.81 -8.43
C GLU A 112 -20.65 10.03 -7.13
N GLU A 113 -21.89 9.55 -7.06
CA GLU A 113 -22.77 9.72 -5.90
C GLU A 113 -22.28 9.01 -4.63
N VAL A 114 -21.50 7.94 -4.75
CA VAL A 114 -20.94 7.18 -3.62
C VAL A 114 -19.41 7.22 -3.58
N LYS A 115 -18.78 7.92 -4.51
CA LYS A 115 -17.32 7.94 -4.67
C LYS A 115 -16.62 8.53 -3.46
N GLU A 116 -17.11 9.64 -2.91
CA GLU A 116 -16.50 10.26 -1.73
C GLU A 116 -16.48 9.29 -0.55
N GLU A 117 -17.63 8.67 -0.24
CA GLU A 117 -17.75 7.70 0.86
C GLU A 117 -16.84 6.49 0.65
N VAL A 118 -16.83 5.91 -0.56
CA VAL A 118 -15.96 4.77 -0.90
C VAL A 118 -14.48 5.14 -0.76
N MET A 119 -14.08 6.35 -1.19
CA MET A 119 -12.67 6.78 -1.09
C MET A 119 -12.22 7.01 0.36
N VAL A 120 -13.12 7.53 1.21
CA VAL A 120 -12.86 7.66 2.66
C VAL A 120 -12.68 6.29 3.30
N ASP A 121 -13.57 5.34 3.01
CA ASP A 121 -13.51 3.98 3.52
C ASP A 121 -12.25 3.23 3.02
N LEU A 122 -11.83 3.44 1.76
CA LEU A 122 -10.60 2.87 1.22
C LEU A 122 -9.34 3.43 1.91
N ASP A 123 -9.32 4.72 2.24
CA ASP A 123 -8.22 5.31 3.02
C ASP A 123 -8.17 4.75 4.44
N GLU A 124 -9.31 4.60 5.11
CA GLU A 124 -9.39 3.98 6.43
C GLU A 124 -8.96 2.50 6.38
N LEU A 125 -9.37 1.77 5.34
CA LEU A 125 -8.97 0.38 5.12
C LEU A 125 -7.46 0.25 4.99
N ARG A 126 -6.82 1.14 4.21
CA ARG A 126 -5.36 1.20 4.07
C ARG A 126 -4.68 1.43 5.42
N LYS A 127 -5.11 2.45 6.16
CA LYS A 127 -4.58 2.76 7.50
C LYS A 127 -4.70 1.56 8.44
N CYS A 128 -5.86 0.90 8.45
CA CYS A 128 -6.08 -0.30 9.26
C CYS A 128 -5.18 -1.47 8.85
N TYR A 129 -4.94 -1.66 7.55
CA TYR A 129 -4.07 -2.72 7.06
C TYR A 129 -2.60 -2.48 7.48
N ASP A 130 -2.14 -1.24 7.33
CA ASP A 130 -0.77 -0.83 7.67
C ASP A 130 -0.47 -0.94 9.17
N THR A 131 -1.46 -0.64 10.02
CA THR A 131 -1.36 -0.80 11.48
C THR A 131 -1.66 -2.21 11.97
N LYS A 132 -1.90 -3.16 11.08
CA LYS A 132 -2.21 -4.58 11.38
C LYS A 132 -3.55 -4.77 12.12
N CYS A 133 -4.47 -3.81 12.01
CA CYS A 133 -5.85 -3.91 12.48
C CYS A 133 -6.70 -4.75 11.51
N TYR A 134 -6.31 -6.01 11.30
CA TYR A 134 -6.91 -6.88 10.28
C TYR A 134 -8.40 -7.14 10.49
N ARG A 135 -8.85 -7.19 11.74
CA ARG A 135 -10.28 -7.34 12.06
C ARG A 135 -11.09 -6.13 11.58
N SER A 136 -10.58 -4.91 11.75
CA SER A 136 -11.18 -3.69 11.20
C SER A 136 -11.19 -3.69 9.68
N CYS A 137 -10.13 -4.21 9.04
CA CYS A 137 -10.10 -4.35 7.58
C CYS A 137 -11.29 -5.15 7.04
N ILE A 138 -11.60 -6.31 7.66
CA ILE A 138 -12.75 -7.12 7.26
C ILE A 138 -14.08 -6.36 7.42
N ILE A 139 -14.21 -5.58 8.50
CA ILE A 139 -15.43 -4.81 8.78
C ILE A 139 -15.64 -3.75 7.69
N ILE A 140 -14.58 -3.01 7.35
CA ILE A 140 -14.61 -1.98 6.32
C ILE A 140 -14.86 -2.60 4.93
N CYS A 141 -14.26 -3.76 4.61
CA CYS A 141 -14.60 -4.51 3.39
C CYS A 141 -16.11 -4.78 3.26
N GLY A 142 -16.76 -5.16 4.37
CA GLY A 142 -18.20 -5.36 4.41
C GLY A 142 -19.00 -4.08 4.16
N ARG A 143 -18.58 -2.96 4.78
CA ARG A 143 -19.20 -1.64 4.60
C ARG A 143 -19.08 -1.14 3.15
N LEU A 144 -17.90 -1.25 2.55
CA LEU A 144 -17.66 -0.90 1.15
C LEU A 144 -18.62 -1.62 0.19
N LEU A 145 -18.85 -2.93 0.43
CA LEU A 145 -19.81 -3.69 -0.35
C LEU A 145 -21.25 -3.27 -0.09
N GLU A 146 -21.62 -2.93 1.14
CA GLU A 146 -22.97 -2.40 1.44
C GLU A 146 -23.21 -1.13 0.62
N VAL A 147 -22.33 -0.13 0.72
CA VAL A 147 -22.45 1.14 -0.03
C VAL A 147 -22.58 0.89 -1.54
N ALA A 148 -21.70 0.05 -2.12
CA ALA A 148 -21.72 -0.25 -3.54
C ALA A 148 -22.97 -1.00 -3.99
N LEU A 149 -23.43 -2.00 -3.22
CA LEU A 149 -24.62 -2.77 -3.55
C LEU A 149 -25.90 -1.94 -3.38
N HIS A 150 -25.94 -1.02 -2.42
CA HIS A 150 -27.05 -0.06 -2.27
C HIS A 150 -27.16 0.81 -3.51
N ARG A 151 -26.03 1.36 -3.96
CA ARG A 151 -25.98 2.15 -5.19
C ARG A 151 -26.41 1.34 -6.40
N LYS A 152 -25.92 0.10 -6.53
CA LYS A 152 -26.30 -0.80 -7.62
C LYS A 152 -27.81 -1.11 -7.63
N TYR A 153 -28.40 -1.31 -6.45
CA TYR A 153 -29.83 -1.51 -6.31
C TYR A 153 -30.62 -0.29 -6.79
N TYR A 154 -30.20 0.91 -6.37
CA TYR A 154 -30.83 2.15 -6.80
C TYR A 154 -30.74 2.33 -8.32
N GLU A 155 -29.58 2.11 -8.93
CA GLU A 155 -29.40 2.21 -10.39
C GLU A 155 -30.31 1.27 -11.18
N THR A 156 -30.57 0.09 -10.63
CA THR A 156 -31.37 -0.92 -11.33
C THR A 156 -32.87 -0.71 -11.12
N THR A 157 -33.28 -0.18 -9.96
CA THR A 157 -34.69 -0.13 -9.56
C THR A 157 -35.29 1.28 -9.50
N GLY A 158 -34.46 2.31 -9.43
CA GLY A 158 -34.86 3.69 -9.12
C GLY A 158 -35.37 3.89 -7.69
N ILE A 159 -35.22 2.89 -6.81
CA ILE A 159 -35.73 2.94 -5.44
C ILE A 159 -34.56 3.00 -4.47
N ASP A 160 -34.57 4.00 -3.60
CA ASP A 160 -33.68 4.00 -2.45
C ASP A 160 -34.18 2.96 -1.43
N ILE A 161 -33.42 1.89 -1.29
CA ILE A 161 -33.76 0.81 -0.37
C ILE A 161 -33.63 1.23 1.09
N LEU A 162 -32.76 2.19 1.41
CA LEU A 162 -32.54 2.66 2.78
C LEU A 162 -33.72 3.47 3.30
N GLU A 163 -34.42 4.21 2.43
CA GLU A 163 -35.65 4.90 2.81
C GLU A 163 -36.75 3.93 3.26
N LYS A 164 -36.83 2.75 2.62
CA LYS A 164 -37.86 1.73 2.93
C LYS A 164 -37.42 0.75 4.00
N HIS A 165 -36.13 0.46 4.08
CA HIS A 165 -35.54 -0.55 4.94
C HIS A 165 -34.15 -0.10 5.43
N PRO A 166 -34.08 0.82 6.41
CA PRO A 166 -32.82 1.40 6.86
C PRO A 166 -31.85 0.37 7.46
N ASP A 167 -32.38 -0.74 8.00
CA ASP A 167 -31.59 -1.81 8.63
C ASP A 167 -31.32 -3.01 7.68
N VAL A 168 -31.42 -2.82 6.36
CA VAL A 168 -31.19 -3.92 5.42
C VAL A 168 -29.71 -4.30 5.37
N GLY A 169 -29.36 -5.43 5.98
CA GLY A 169 -28.01 -5.97 5.92
C GLY A 169 -27.65 -6.51 4.52
N LEU A 170 -26.34 -6.60 4.25
CA LEU A 170 -25.77 -7.07 2.99
C LEU A 170 -26.37 -8.38 2.45
N GLY A 171 -26.65 -9.37 3.32
CA GLY A 171 -27.27 -10.63 2.90
C GLY A 171 -28.68 -10.47 2.30
N ASN A 172 -29.50 -9.61 2.91
CA ASN A 172 -30.85 -9.32 2.43
C ASN A 172 -30.82 -8.44 1.16
N LEU A 173 -29.82 -7.55 1.05
CA LEU A 173 -29.62 -6.71 -0.12
C LEU A 173 -29.30 -7.54 -1.37
N ILE A 174 -28.45 -8.57 -1.25
CA ILE A 174 -28.15 -9.51 -2.35
C ILE A 174 -29.43 -10.26 -2.78
N ALA A 175 -30.20 -10.79 -1.83
CA ALA A 175 -31.44 -11.50 -2.14
C ALA A 175 -32.41 -10.60 -2.93
N LYS A 176 -32.55 -9.34 -2.50
CA LYS A 176 -33.39 -8.35 -3.20
C LYS A 176 -32.86 -7.97 -4.58
N LEU A 177 -31.55 -7.91 -4.79
CA LEU A 177 -30.96 -7.72 -6.12
C LEU A 177 -31.31 -8.90 -7.06
N VAL A 178 -31.21 -10.13 -6.55
CA VAL A 178 -31.58 -11.34 -7.31
C VAL A 178 -33.07 -11.36 -7.65
N GLU A 179 -33.94 -11.00 -6.71
CA GLU A 179 -35.40 -10.87 -6.94
C GLU A 179 -35.76 -9.82 -8.00
N LYS A 180 -34.88 -8.82 -8.19
CA LYS A 180 -35.01 -7.78 -9.22
C LYS A 180 -34.27 -8.12 -10.50
N GLU A 181 -33.92 -9.39 -10.69
CA GLU A 181 -33.25 -9.92 -11.88
C GLU A 181 -31.88 -9.27 -12.15
N VAL A 182 -31.23 -8.71 -11.12
CA VAL A 182 -29.86 -8.21 -11.24
C VAL A 182 -28.91 -9.39 -11.28
N HIS A 183 -28.37 -9.67 -12.47
CA HIS A 183 -27.43 -10.77 -12.67
C HIS A 183 -26.04 -10.42 -12.14
N LEU A 184 -25.80 -10.77 -10.88
CA LEU A 184 -24.45 -10.86 -10.34
C LEU A 184 -23.83 -12.18 -10.79
N GLY A 185 -22.69 -12.12 -11.47
CA GLY A 185 -21.99 -13.32 -11.93
C GLY A 185 -21.70 -14.27 -10.76
N PRO A 186 -21.73 -15.61 -10.96
CA PRO A 186 -21.67 -16.59 -9.87
C PRO A 186 -20.43 -16.43 -8.98
N GLY A 187 -19.28 -16.07 -9.55
CA GLY A 187 -18.07 -15.78 -8.79
C GLY A 187 -18.19 -14.54 -7.90
N LEU A 188 -18.87 -13.50 -8.36
CA LEU A 188 -19.09 -12.26 -7.60
C LEU A 188 -19.97 -12.53 -6.38
N THR A 189 -21.07 -13.25 -6.56
CA THR A 189 -21.99 -13.65 -5.49
C THR A 189 -21.26 -14.48 -4.42
N GLN A 190 -20.39 -15.41 -4.83
CA GLN A 190 -19.57 -16.19 -3.89
C GLN A 190 -18.57 -15.33 -3.12
N GLN A 191 -17.90 -14.38 -3.78
CA GLN A 191 -16.98 -13.43 -3.12
C GLN A 191 -17.72 -12.58 -2.08
N ILE A 192 -18.88 -12.03 -2.45
CA ILE A 192 -19.71 -11.21 -1.55
C ILE A 192 -20.16 -12.03 -0.34
N HIS A 193 -20.66 -13.26 -0.54
CA HIS A 193 -21.05 -14.15 0.56
C HIS A 193 -19.87 -14.49 1.47
N PHE A 194 -18.70 -14.76 0.89
CA PHE A 194 -17.47 -15.01 1.64
C PHE A 194 -17.14 -13.80 2.53
N ILE A 195 -17.08 -12.59 1.95
CA ILE A 195 -16.78 -11.35 2.69
C ILE A 195 -17.79 -11.14 3.81
N ASN A 196 -19.09 -11.35 3.55
CA ASN A 196 -20.14 -11.25 4.56
C ASN A 196 -19.93 -12.22 5.73
N ASN A 197 -19.62 -13.49 5.44
CA ASN A 197 -19.41 -14.51 6.46
C ASN A 197 -18.21 -14.18 7.36
N VAL A 198 -17.12 -13.69 6.78
CA VAL A 198 -15.92 -13.28 7.51
C VAL A 198 -16.20 -12.02 8.34
N ARG A 199 -16.97 -11.05 7.81
CA ARG A 199 -17.44 -9.86 8.55
C ARG A 199 -18.32 -10.23 9.74
N ILE A 200 -19.32 -11.09 9.56
CA ILE A 200 -20.19 -11.57 10.65
C ILE A 200 -19.36 -12.21 11.77
N SER A 201 -18.38 -13.03 11.39
CA SER A 201 -17.45 -13.67 12.34
C SER A 201 -16.53 -12.66 13.04
N SER A 202 -16.25 -11.52 12.39
CA SER A 202 -15.43 -10.44 12.93
C SER A 202 -16.22 -9.50 13.84
N VAL A 203 -17.52 -9.30 13.65
CA VAL A 203 -18.32 -8.34 14.45
C VAL A 203 -19.03 -9.03 15.61
N HIS A 204 -19.66 -10.17 15.37
CA HIS A 204 -20.54 -10.80 16.35
C HIS A 204 -19.79 -11.75 17.29
N LYS A 205 -20.26 -11.84 18.54
CA LYS A 205 -19.73 -12.78 19.53
C LYS A 205 -19.98 -14.22 19.05
N LYS A 206 -18.90 -14.99 18.90
CA LYS A 206 -18.92 -16.44 18.63
C LYS A 206 -18.24 -17.17 19.79
N LYS A 207 -18.38 -18.50 19.83
CA LYS A 207 -17.69 -19.35 20.84
C LYS A 207 -16.17 -19.17 20.79
N GLN A 208 -15.62 -18.92 19.61
CA GLN A 208 -14.21 -18.62 19.38
C GLN A 208 -14.09 -17.24 18.71
N VAL A 209 -13.15 -16.42 19.19
CA VAL A 209 -12.86 -15.12 18.58
C VAL A 209 -12.17 -15.36 17.24
N PHE A 210 -12.72 -14.78 16.17
CA PHE A 210 -12.07 -14.78 14.87
C PHE A 210 -10.99 -13.70 14.81
N LEU A 211 -9.75 -14.13 14.57
CA LEU A 211 -8.57 -13.26 14.45
C LEU A 211 -7.97 -13.46 13.05
N PRO A 212 -8.33 -12.62 12.06
CA PRO A 212 -7.82 -12.78 10.70
C PRO A 212 -6.31 -12.55 10.66
N SER A 213 -5.61 -13.46 9.98
CA SER A 213 -4.20 -13.28 9.61
C SER A 213 -4.04 -12.18 8.55
N LYS A 214 -2.81 -11.70 8.38
CA LYS A 214 -2.47 -10.75 7.29
C LYS A 214 -2.90 -11.27 5.92
N ALA A 215 -2.68 -12.56 5.64
CA ALA A 215 -3.02 -13.18 4.37
C ALA A 215 -4.54 -13.22 4.14
N GLN A 216 -5.31 -13.53 5.17
CA GLN A 216 -6.77 -13.53 5.10
C GLN A 216 -7.33 -12.11 4.89
N ALA A 217 -6.78 -11.11 5.59
CA ALA A 217 -7.15 -9.71 5.38
C ALA A 217 -6.81 -9.26 3.95
N ASN A 218 -5.60 -9.56 3.48
CA ASN A 218 -5.17 -9.26 2.11
C ASN A 218 -6.11 -9.85 1.06
N ALA A 219 -6.43 -11.14 1.17
CA ALA A 219 -7.34 -11.81 0.24
C ALA A 219 -8.75 -11.18 0.26
N THR A 220 -9.26 -10.84 1.45
CA THR A 220 -10.58 -10.20 1.59
C THR A 220 -10.60 -8.82 0.94
N ILE A 221 -9.54 -8.03 1.13
CA ILE A 221 -9.38 -6.72 0.48
C ILE A 221 -9.36 -6.89 -1.04
N LEU A 222 -8.55 -7.80 -1.57
CA LEU A 222 -8.46 -8.05 -3.01
C LEU A 222 -9.82 -8.46 -3.61
N PHE A 223 -10.56 -9.35 -2.94
CA PHE A 223 -11.91 -9.72 -3.38
C PHE A 223 -12.88 -8.55 -3.31
N THR A 224 -12.75 -7.67 -2.32
CA THR A 224 -13.60 -6.48 -2.20
C THR A 224 -13.32 -5.51 -3.36
N LEU A 225 -12.05 -5.19 -3.62
CA LEU A 225 -11.66 -4.30 -4.72
C LEU A 225 -12.08 -4.86 -6.08
N ASP A 226 -11.86 -6.16 -6.32
CA ASP A 226 -12.31 -6.86 -7.53
C ASP A 226 -13.85 -6.83 -7.67
N THR A 227 -14.57 -6.97 -6.56
CA THR A 227 -16.04 -6.89 -6.55
C THR A 227 -16.52 -5.49 -6.92
N LEU A 228 -15.91 -4.45 -6.33
CA LEU A 228 -16.25 -3.06 -6.60
C LEU A 228 -16.02 -2.69 -8.08
N GLU A 229 -14.91 -3.14 -8.69
CA GLU A 229 -14.62 -2.94 -10.12
C GLU A 229 -15.59 -3.67 -11.06
N LYS A 230 -16.19 -4.78 -10.61
CA LYS A 230 -17.09 -5.60 -11.43
C LYS A 230 -18.57 -5.25 -11.26
N LEU A 231 -18.92 -4.53 -10.18
CA LEU A 231 -20.30 -4.13 -9.93
C LEU A 231 -20.79 -3.04 -10.89
N PHE A 232 -19.88 -2.26 -11.46
CA PHE A 232 -20.15 -1.12 -12.35
C PHE A 232 -19.37 -1.25 -13.66
#